data_AF-A0A3D5SSV9-F1
#
_entry.id   AF-A0A3D5SSV9-F1
#
_cell.length_a   1.000
_cell.length_b   1.000
_cell.length_c   1.000
_cell.angle_alpha   90.00
_cell.angle_beta   90.00
_cell.angle_gamma   90.00
#
_symmetry.space_group_name_H-M   'P 1'
#
loop_
_entity.id
_entity.type
_entity.pdbx_description
1 polymer ?
#
loop_
_entity_poly.entity_id
_entity_poly.type
_entity_poly.pdbx_seq_one_letter_code
_entity_poly.pdbx_strand_id
1 'polypeptide(L)'
;MGTQLVSRRRSLSAMERVLFALALSMFGWHSSNLIITLHGLLGFGFDNWTTLLRLADTIAVISITFAYSFLLHVHIHLWANASDRPLKRSEKVRIVLSYIPTMFLTVAIYKIWTGQYAPMLARVHLLVIPMAAWITYVLGVIAITELLIARKTRNLSEQRIMRTLAASFVAIGIVILAALALGLGEGTQLGLYLKTIANLGSLLPSALLAYYIYRYRYLELIIEESLIVASFATVVLTIYIYGIRTIGDWMTSHYGVRPGVVEALLILVLALAAAPLRGWLEKRFHKLFEREAALYRQIVSRISSHAGKYEQLPELVDFVERETTKALGLRSVRIVAGSRLNLEEEQENGRRSKSDAPIEPWVEEILNLSGRDGWGPVEDNPLLDTQGYTIAYPLRRDERVSGVLLVDAAAGTLSQDARSVLEILAGQVAIAIEDCRLVEENVRLERRLAERERLATLGQMAATVAHE
;
A
#
# COMPACT_ATOMS: atom_id res chain seq x y z
N MET A 1 -2.03 -6.88 18.68
CA MET A 1 -1.26 -6.22 17.59
C MET A 1 -2.00 -5.03 16.95
N GLY A 2 -3.33 -5.04 16.79
CA GLY A 2 -4.07 -3.88 16.27
C GLY A 2 -3.97 -2.59 17.13
N THR A 3 -3.65 -2.70 18.42
CA THR A 3 -3.52 -1.56 19.34
C THR A 3 -2.18 -0.82 19.24
N GLN A 4 -1.11 -1.47 18.76
CA GLN A 4 0.22 -0.85 18.62
C GLN A 4 0.42 -0.13 17.28
N LEU A 5 -0.39 -0.44 16.26
CA LEU A 5 -0.44 0.32 15.00
C LEU A 5 -1.08 1.70 15.16
N VAL A 6 -1.94 1.88 16.16
CA VAL A 6 -2.64 3.15 16.43
C VAL A 6 -1.73 4.18 17.13
N SER A 7 -0.63 3.77 17.76
CA SER A 7 0.15 4.67 18.63
C SER A 7 1.26 5.46 17.93
N ARG A 8 1.57 5.20 16.64
CA ARG A 8 2.66 5.89 15.91
C ARG A 8 2.20 6.96 14.90
N ARG A 9 0.93 6.96 14.45
CA ARG A 9 0.34 8.09 13.70
C ARG A 9 -0.69 8.80 14.57
N ARG A 10 -0.47 10.08 14.87
CA ARG A 10 -1.22 10.85 15.87
C ARG A 10 -2.72 11.08 15.57
N SER A 11 -3.23 10.65 14.42
CA SER A 11 -4.66 10.46 14.17
C SER A 11 -4.84 9.69 12.86
N LEU A 12 -5.65 8.63 12.87
CA LEU A 12 -6.06 7.99 11.62
C LEU A 12 -6.95 8.98 10.84
N SER A 13 -6.67 9.17 9.55
CA SER A 13 -7.54 9.91 8.65
C SER A 13 -8.96 9.33 8.70
N ALA A 14 -9.98 10.17 8.41
CA ALA A 14 -11.37 9.69 8.31
C ALA A 14 -11.49 8.49 7.35
N MET A 15 -10.74 8.49 6.25
CA MET A 15 -10.71 7.40 5.28
C MET A 15 -10.06 6.13 5.84
N GLU A 16 -8.91 6.26 6.52
CA GLU A 16 -8.19 5.14 7.15
C GLU A 16 -9.07 4.42 8.19
N ARG A 17 -9.85 5.17 8.97
CA ARG A 17 -10.79 4.59 9.95
C ARG A 17 -11.87 3.75 9.29
N VAL A 18 -12.44 4.21 8.18
CA VAL A 18 -13.49 3.48 7.45
C VAL A 18 -12.91 2.24 6.77
N LEU A 19 -11.71 2.33 6.18
CA LEU A 19 -11.02 1.18 5.61
C LEU A 19 -10.68 0.12 6.66
N PHE A 20 -10.23 0.54 7.85
CA PHE A 20 -10.00 -0.38 8.97
C PHE A 20 -11.30 -1.05 9.41
N ALA A 21 -12.40 -0.30 9.50
CA ALA A 21 -13.71 -0.85 9.82
C ALA A 21 -14.21 -1.85 8.75
N LEU A 22 -13.95 -1.58 7.47
CA LEU A 22 -14.21 -2.52 6.36
C LEU A 22 -13.35 -3.79 6.48
N ALA A 23 -12.06 -3.65 6.81
CA ALA A 23 -11.18 -4.80 7.02
C ALA A 23 -11.67 -5.67 8.20
N LEU A 24 -12.10 -5.04 9.29
CA LEU A 24 -12.64 -5.73 10.45
C LEU A 24 -13.95 -6.47 10.14
N SER A 25 -14.84 -5.86 9.35
CA SER A 25 -16.08 -6.54 8.93
C SER A 25 -15.80 -7.69 7.96
N MET A 26 -14.84 -7.55 7.05
CA MET A 26 -14.39 -8.66 6.19
C MET A 26 -13.81 -9.82 7.02
N PHE A 27 -12.99 -9.51 8.03
CA PHE A 27 -12.47 -10.51 8.95
C PHE A 27 -13.60 -11.24 9.69
N GLY A 28 -14.59 -10.50 10.22
CA GLY A 28 -15.75 -11.09 10.89
C GLY A 28 -16.58 -11.99 9.98
N TRP A 29 -16.80 -11.58 8.73
CA TRP A 29 -17.53 -12.37 7.73
C TRP A 29 -16.82 -13.68 7.39
N HIS A 30 -15.53 -13.63 7.08
CA HIS A 30 -14.79 -14.83 6.69
C HIS A 30 -14.55 -15.78 7.88
N SER A 31 -14.24 -15.24 9.07
CA SER A 31 -14.05 -16.04 10.28
C SER A 31 -15.33 -16.75 10.74
N SER A 32 -16.49 -16.08 10.70
CA SER A 32 -17.76 -16.72 11.04
C SER A 32 -18.15 -17.81 10.05
N ASN A 33 -18.04 -17.55 8.74
CA ASN A 33 -18.29 -18.56 7.71
C ASN A 33 -17.33 -19.74 7.81
N LEU A 34 -16.06 -19.51 8.17
CA LEU A 34 -15.10 -20.57 8.43
C LEU A 34 -15.56 -21.46 9.61
N ILE A 35 -16.02 -20.87 10.72
CA ILE A 35 -16.53 -21.64 11.87
C ILE A 35 -17.75 -22.49 11.47
N ILE A 36 -18.70 -21.91 10.74
CA ILE A 36 -19.92 -22.60 10.32
C ILE A 36 -19.60 -23.74 9.34
N THR A 37 -18.72 -23.48 8.37
CA THR A 37 -18.30 -24.50 7.39
C THR A 37 -17.48 -25.61 8.03
N LEU A 38 -16.55 -25.29 8.95
CA LEU A 38 -15.80 -26.30 9.71
C LEU A 38 -16.72 -27.18 10.54
N HIS A 39 -17.71 -26.61 11.23
CA HIS A 39 -18.70 -27.39 11.97
C HIS A 39 -19.45 -28.36 11.06
N GLY A 40 -19.94 -27.87 9.91
CA GLY A 40 -20.66 -28.69 8.93
C GLY A 40 -19.79 -29.81 8.33
N LEU A 41 -18.53 -29.52 8.05
CA LEU A 41 -17.59 -30.48 7.44
C LEU A 41 -17.09 -31.52 8.45
N LEU A 42 -16.99 -31.19 9.73
CA LEU A 42 -16.56 -32.10 10.80
C LEU A 42 -17.67 -33.01 11.33
N GLY A 43 -18.91 -32.83 10.85
CA GLY A 43 -20.05 -33.68 11.22
C GLY A 43 -20.43 -33.60 12.70
N PHE A 44 -20.11 -32.50 13.38
CA PHE A 44 -20.45 -32.34 14.80
C PHE A 44 -21.97 -32.23 14.99
N GLY A 45 -22.49 -32.88 16.03
CA GLY A 45 -23.89 -32.77 16.43
C GLY A 45 -24.21 -31.34 16.90
N PHE A 46 -25.37 -30.82 16.50
CA PHE A 46 -25.76 -29.43 16.77
C PHE A 46 -25.92 -29.13 18.27
N ASP A 47 -26.26 -30.12 19.10
CA ASP A 47 -26.73 -29.90 20.48
C ASP A 47 -25.72 -29.15 21.37
N ASN A 48 -24.42 -29.44 21.25
CA ASN A 48 -23.37 -28.78 22.06
C ASN A 48 -22.79 -27.51 21.42
N TRP A 49 -23.03 -27.29 20.13
CA TRP A 49 -22.41 -26.20 19.35
C TRP A 49 -23.39 -25.08 19.00
N THR A 50 -24.68 -25.22 19.33
CA THR A 50 -25.73 -24.24 19.03
C THR A 50 -25.37 -22.81 19.41
N THR A 51 -24.82 -22.58 20.61
CA THR A 51 -24.42 -21.24 21.07
C THR A 51 -23.28 -20.66 20.23
N LEU A 52 -22.28 -21.45 19.89
CA LEU A 52 -21.16 -21.00 19.05
C LEU A 52 -21.64 -20.69 17.63
N LEU A 53 -22.51 -21.53 17.07
CA LEU A 53 -23.08 -21.32 15.74
C LEU A 53 -23.95 -20.06 15.68
N ARG A 54 -24.76 -19.80 16.71
CA ARG A 54 -25.54 -18.54 16.81
C ARG A 54 -24.65 -17.31 16.93
N LEU A 55 -23.54 -17.40 17.66
CA LEU A 55 -22.54 -16.33 17.74
C LEU A 55 -21.90 -16.10 16.37
N ALA A 56 -21.51 -17.17 15.67
CA ALA A 56 -20.96 -17.08 14.32
C ALA A 56 -21.97 -16.45 13.35
N ASP A 57 -23.23 -16.91 13.32
CA ASP A 57 -24.29 -16.35 12.48
C ASP A 57 -24.55 -14.87 12.80
N THR A 58 -24.48 -14.50 14.09
CA THR A 58 -24.62 -13.11 14.55
C THR A 58 -23.48 -12.24 14.02
N ILE A 59 -22.23 -12.71 14.15
CA ILE A 59 -21.05 -12.03 13.60
C ILE A 59 -21.17 -11.93 12.07
N ALA A 60 -21.64 -12.97 11.39
CA ALA A 60 -21.83 -12.98 9.94
C ALA A 60 -22.83 -11.91 9.48
N VAL A 61 -24.03 -11.84 10.10
CA VAL A 61 -25.05 -10.83 9.80
C VAL A 61 -24.54 -9.41 10.06
N ILE A 62 -23.88 -9.19 11.20
CA ILE A 62 -23.30 -7.88 11.52
C ILE A 62 -22.27 -7.50 10.46
N SER A 63 -21.35 -8.40 10.18
CA SER A 63 -20.24 -8.19 9.26
C SER A 63 -20.71 -7.85 7.86
N ILE A 64 -21.62 -8.63 7.28
CA ILE A 64 -22.11 -8.41 5.90
C ILE A 64 -22.93 -7.12 5.80
N THR A 65 -23.70 -6.79 6.84
CA THR A 65 -24.51 -5.56 6.88
C THR A 65 -23.61 -4.33 6.84
N PHE A 66 -22.56 -4.30 7.67
CA PHE A 66 -21.61 -3.19 7.70
C PHE A 66 -20.64 -3.16 6.53
N ALA A 67 -20.25 -4.32 5.99
CA ALA A 67 -19.31 -4.45 4.89
C ALA A 67 -19.70 -3.60 3.68
N TYR A 68 -20.93 -3.75 3.17
CA TYR A 68 -21.37 -2.99 1.99
C TYR A 68 -21.57 -1.50 2.30
N SER A 69 -22.00 -1.14 3.51
CA SER A 69 -22.09 0.27 3.92
C SER A 69 -20.73 0.94 3.98
N PHE A 70 -19.72 0.28 4.57
CA PHE A 70 -18.34 0.77 4.60
C PHE A 70 -17.71 0.80 3.22
N LEU A 71 -17.97 -0.20 2.38
CA LEU A 71 -17.51 -0.22 1.00
C LEU A 71 -18.00 1.02 0.25
N LEU A 72 -19.29 1.33 0.31
CA LEU A 72 -19.83 2.54 -0.33
C LEU A 72 -19.21 3.82 0.25
N HIS A 73 -19.04 3.88 1.58
CA HIS A 73 -18.44 5.03 2.25
C HIS A 73 -17.00 5.28 1.78
N VAL A 74 -16.20 4.22 1.65
CA VAL A 74 -14.83 4.24 1.08
C VAL A 74 -14.85 4.81 -0.33
N HIS A 75 -15.69 4.29 -1.24
CA HIS A 75 -15.73 4.74 -2.64
C HIS A 75 -16.19 6.19 -2.80
N ILE A 76 -17.13 6.66 -1.97
CA ILE A 76 -17.55 8.06 -1.99
C ILE A 76 -16.41 8.99 -1.54
N HIS A 77 -15.64 8.60 -0.52
CA HIS A 77 -14.45 9.35 -0.11
C HIS A 77 -13.36 9.36 -1.18
N LEU A 78 -13.12 8.21 -1.84
CA LEU A 78 -12.17 8.12 -2.95
C LEU A 78 -12.58 9.01 -4.11
N TRP A 79 -13.86 9.04 -4.46
CA TRP A 79 -14.37 9.93 -5.50
C TRP A 79 -14.16 11.41 -5.17
N ALA A 80 -14.36 11.81 -3.91
CA ALA A 80 -14.13 13.17 -3.45
C ALA A 80 -12.64 13.53 -3.50
N ASN A 81 -11.77 12.63 -3.02
CA ASN A 81 -10.32 12.81 -3.05
C ASN A 81 -9.76 12.85 -4.48
N ALA A 82 -10.16 11.93 -5.36
CA ALA A 82 -9.80 11.96 -6.78
C ALA A 82 -10.31 13.21 -7.51
N SER A 83 -11.27 13.93 -6.90
CA SER A 83 -11.81 15.18 -7.37
C SER A 83 -11.18 16.42 -6.72
N ASP A 84 -10.18 16.25 -5.84
CA ASP A 84 -9.51 17.29 -5.05
C ASP A 84 -10.49 18.24 -4.34
N ARG A 85 -11.58 17.66 -3.81
CA ARG A 85 -12.67 18.44 -3.21
C ARG A 85 -13.25 17.77 -1.97
N PRO A 86 -13.87 18.54 -1.06
CA PRO A 86 -14.64 17.98 0.04
C PRO A 86 -15.93 17.29 -0.44
N LEU A 87 -16.50 16.46 0.44
CA LEU A 87 -17.78 15.76 0.23
C LEU A 87 -18.95 16.74 0.05
N LYS A 88 -19.73 16.57 -1.02
CA LYS A 88 -20.97 17.30 -1.28
C LYS A 88 -22.07 16.87 -0.30
N ARG A 89 -23.08 17.73 -0.10
CA ARG A 89 -24.27 17.38 0.71
C ARG A 89 -24.96 16.11 0.23
N SER A 90 -25.11 15.93 -1.09
CA SER A 90 -25.70 14.71 -1.67
C SER A 90 -24.88 13.45 -1.40
N GLU A 91 -23.55 13.55 -1.38
CA GLU A 91 -22.64 12.45 -1.07
C GLU A 91 -22.70 12.07 0.41
N LYS A 92 -22.75 13.07 1.31
CA LYS A 92 -22.96 12.85 2.74
C LYS A 92 -24.30 12.16 3.03
N VAL A 93 -25.37 12.59 2.36
CA VAL A 93 -26.69 11.95 2.47
C VAL A 93 -26.63 10.50 2.00
N ARG A 94 -25.95 10.21 0.89
CA ARG A 94 -25.77 8.81 0.42
C ARG A 94 -24.99 7.95 1.40
N ILE A 95 -23.97 8.50 2.06
CA ILE A 95 -23.25 7.80 3.14
C ILE A 95 -24.20 7.50 4.29
N VAL A 96 -24.99 8.46 4.77
CA VAL A 96 -25.94 8.22 5.87
C VAL A 96 -27.00 7.18 5.49
N LEU A 97 -27.59 7.32 4.30
CA LEU A 97 -28.54 6.35 3.76
C LEU A 97 -27.90 4.96 3.62
N SER A 98 -26.57 4.88 3.45
CA SER A 98 -25.90 3.60 3.30
C SER A 98 -26.01 2.67 4.52
N TYR A 99 -26.28 3.24 5.69
CA TYR A 99 -26.40 2.53 6.96
C TYR A 99 -27.83 2.15 7.33
N ILE A 100 -28.84 2.45 6.51
CA ILE A 100 -30.25 2.06 6.77
C ILE A 100 -30.41 0.57 7.16
N PRO A 101 -29.75 -0.39 6.49
CA PRO A 101 -29.91 -1.81 6.83
C PRO A 101 -29.53 -2.16 8.26
N THR A 102 -28.67 -1.36 8.92
CA THR A 102 -28.27 -1.59 10.30
C THR A 102 -29.43 -1.49 11.29
N MET A 103 -30.52 -0.79 10.95
CA MET A 103 -31.74 -0.74 11.77
C MET A 103 -32.42 -2.11 11.90
N PHE A 104 -32.28 -2.98 10.90
CA PHE A 104 -32.87 -4.32 10.91
C PHE A 104 -32.02 -5.35 11.65
N LEU A 105 -30.81 -4.97 12.08
CA LEU A 105 -29.85 -5.84 12.74
C LEU A 105 -30.38 -6.35 14.08
N THR A 106 -31.07 -5.50 14.86
CA THR A 106 -31.73 -5.88 16.11
C THR A 106 -32.76 -7.00 15.88
N VAL A 107 -33.56 -6.87 14.82
CA VAL A 107 -34.57 -7.87 14.45
C VAL A 107 -33.91 -9.16 13.97
N ALA A 108 -32.85 -9.06 13.16
CA ALA A 108 -32.11 -10.21 12.65
C ALA A 108 -31.46 -11.01 13.79
N ILE A 109 -30.78 -10.33 14.72
CA ILE A 109 -30.15 -10.95 15.89
C ILE A 109 -31.21 -11.64 16.76
N TYR A 110 -32.32 -10.96 17.05
CA TYR A 110 -33.40 -11.58 17.81
C TYR A 110 -33.91 -12.88 17.16
N LYS A 111 -34.06 -12.92 15.82
CA LYS A 111 -34.49 -14.12 15.10
C LYS A 111 -33.46 -15.26 15.09
N ILE A 112 -32.16 -14.95 15.13
CA ILE A 112 -31.08 -15.96 15.20
C ILE A 112 -31.08 -16.68 16.55
N TRP A 113 -31.38 -15.94 17.62
CA TRP A 113 -31.31 -16.47 18.99
C TRP A 113 -32.58 -17.15 19.49
N THR A 114 -33.70 -17.06 18.77
CA THR A 114 -35.01 -17.57 19.19
C THR A 114 -35.38 -18.90 18.52
N GLY A 115 -35.86 -19.89 19.28
CA GLY A 115 -36.29 -21.21 18.76
C GLY A 115 -35.13 -22.18 18.45
N GLN A 116 -35.38 -23.24 17.67
CA GLN A 116 -34.35 -24.25 17.33
C GLN A 116 -33.27 -23.73 16.37
N TYR A 117 -32.01 -24.13 16.53
CA TYR A 117 -30.97 -23.65 15.62
C TYR A 117 -31.31 -23.98 14.15
N ALA A 118 -31.19 -22.99 13.28
CA ALA A 118 -31.24 -23.16 11.83
C ALA A 118 -30.27 -22.18 11.17
N PRO A 119 -29.74 -22.49 9.96
CA PRO A 119 -28.79 -21.62 9.27
C PRO A 119 -29.30 -20.19 9.11
N MET A 120 -28.39 -19.21 9.20
CA MET A 120 -28.68 -17.78 9.10
C MET A 120 -29.71 -17.43 8.00
N LEU A 121 -29.44 -17.81 6.75
CA LEU A 121 -30.28 -17.47 5.59
C LEU A 121 -31.74 -17.93 5.75
N ALA A 122 -31.98 -19.08 6.39
CA ALA A 122 -33.33 -19.56 6.64
C ALA A 122 -34.05 -18.76 7.74
N ARG A 123 -33.32 -18.40 8.81
CA ARG A 123 -33.88 -17.62 9.92
C ARG A 123 -34.21 -16.18 9.55
N VAL A 124 -33.39 -15.57 8.71
CA VAL A 124 -33.59 -14.17 8.28
C VAL A 124 -34.20 -14.06 6.88
N HIS A 125 -34.83 -15.10 6.34
CA HIS A 125 -35.33 -15.13 4.95
C HIS A 125 -36.15 -13.89 4.53
N LEU A 126 -37.03 -13.37 5.39
CA LEU A 126 -37.80 -12.14 5.12
C LEU A 126 -36.93 -10.88 4.93
N LEU A 127 -35.75 -10.85 5.55
CA LEU A 127 -34.78 -9.76 5.43
C LEU A 127 -33.79 -9.97 4.28
N VAL A 128 -33.71 -11.18 3.72
CA VAL A 128 -32.77 -11.50 2.63
C VAL A 128 -33.09 -10.71 1.36
N ILE A 129 -34.36 -10.64 0.95
CA ILE A 129 -34.76 -9.94 -0.28
C ILE A 129 -34.49 -8.42 -0.18
N PRO A 130 -34.95 -7.70 0.87
CA PRO A 130 -34.62 -6.29 1.05
C PRO A 130 -33.11 -6.04 1.13
N MET A 131 -32.36 -6.93 1.80
CA MET A 131 -30.90 -6.81 1.89
C MET A 131 -30.22 -7.05 0.54
N ALA A 132 -30.65 -8.03 -0.25
CA ALA A 132 -30.10 -8.30 -1.58
C ALA A 132 -30.36 -7.14 -2.55
N ALA A 133 -31.56 -6.54 -2.52
CA ALA A 133 -31.87 -5.35 -3.29
C ALA A 133 -31.00 -4.16 -2.86
N TRP A 134 -30.81 -3.98 -1.55
CA TRP A 134 -29.93 -2.97 -1.00
C TRP A 134 -28.46 -3.14 -1.42
N ILE A 135 -27.92 -4.36 -1.30
CA ILE A 135 -26.54 -4.68 -1.74
C ILE A 135 -26.38 -4.38 -3.23
N THR A 136 -27.35 -4.78 -4.04
CA THR A 136 -27.35 -4.52 -5.49
C THR A 136 -27.34 -3.02 -5.79
N TYR A 137 -28.13 -2.23 -5.06
CA TYR A 137 -28.10 -0.76 -5.15
C TYR A 137 -26.71 -0.20 -4.80
N VAL A 138 -26.13 -0.64 -3.68
CA VAL A 138 -24.79 -0.20 -3.24
C VAL A 138 -23.73 -0.51 -4.30
N LEU A 139 -23.71 -1.74 -4.82
CA LEU A 139 -22.76 -2.16 -5.86
C LEU A 139 -22.95 -1.37 -7.15
N GLY A 140 -24.19 -1.05 -7.52
CA GLY A 140 -24.48 -0.18 -8.67
C GLY A 140 -23.94 1.24 -8.48
N VAL A 141 -24.13 1.84 -7.31
CA VAL A 141 -23.58 3.17 -7.01
C VAL A 141 -22.06 3.17 -7.04
N ILE A 142 -21.43 2.13 -6.47
CA ILE A 142 -19.97 1.97 -6.50
C ILE A 142 -19.47 1.85 -7.94
N ALA A 143 -20.10 1.00 -8.75
CA ALA A 143 -19.71 0.83 -10.16
C ALA A 143 -19.81 2.15 -10.94
N ILE A 144 -20.83 2.97 -10.68
CA ILE A 144 -20.94 4.31 -11.27
C ILE A 144 -19.80 5.20 -10.80
N THR A 145 -19.48 5.24 -9.51
CA THR A 145 -18.35 6.05 -9.00
C THR A 145 -17.02 5.62 -9.61
N GLU A 146 -16.78 4.32 -9.76
CA GLU A 146 -15.58 3.77 -10.40
C GLU A 146 -15.47 4.18 -11.87
N LEU A 147 -16.58 4.13 -12.62
CA LEU A 147 -16.60 4.60 -14.00
C LEU A 147 -16.34 6.11 -14.12
N LEU A 148 -16.82 6.91 -13.15
CA LEU A 148 -16.55 8.34 -13.11
C LEU A 148 -15.07 8.63 -12.79
N ILE A 149 -14.46 7.91 -11.85
CA ILE A 149 -13.01 7.98 -11.54
C ILE A 149 -12.19 7.58 -12.78
N ALA A 150 -12.57 6.48 -13.43
CA ALA A 150 -11.90 5.97 -14.63
C ALA A 150 -11.94 6.97 -15.81
N ARG A 151 -12.97 7.83 -15.89
CA ARG A 151 -13.06 8.89 -16.90
C ARG A 151 -12.14 10.08 -16.60
N LYS A 152 -11.86 10.37 -15.32
CA LYS A 152 -10.97 11.47 -14.92
C LYS A 152 -9.49 11.08 -14.95
N THR A 153 -9.21 9.78 -14.78
CA THR A 153 -7.85 9.24 -14.74
C THR A 153 -7.19 9.27 -16.13
N ARG A 154 -5.99 9.86 -16.24
CA ARG A 154 -5.23 9.97 -17.50
C ARG A 154 -4.42 8.71 -17.82
N ASN A 155 -4.08 7.90 -16.82
CA ASN A 155 -3.32 6.66 -16.99
C ASN A 155 -4.20 5.52 -17.54
N LEU A 156 -3.82 4.97 -18.70
CA LEU A 156 -4.55 3.91 -19.39
C LEU A 156 -4.62 2.59 -18.59
N SER A 157 -3.58 2.28 -17.82
CA SER A 157 -3.54 1.05 -17.01
C SER A 157 -4.54 1.11 -15.85
N GLU A 158 -4.56 2.25 -15.16
CA GLU A 158 -5.47 2.51 -14.04
C GLU A 158 -6.91 2.61 -14.51
N GLN A 159 -7.15 3.28 -15.65
CA GLN A 159 -8.47 3.32 -16.27
C GLN A 159 -9.01 1.91 -16.58
N ARG A 160 -8.16 0.99 -17.06
CA ARG A 160 -8.56 -0.39 -17.34
C ARG A 160 -8.96 -1.12 -16.05
N ILE A 161 -8.15 -1.00 -14.99
CA ILE A 161 -8.42 -1.63 -13.68
C ILE A 161 -9.75 -1.14 -13.12
N MET A 162 -9.98 0.17 -13.08
CA MET A 162 -11.23 0.74 -12.54
C MET A 162 -12.46 0.30 -13.35
N ARG A 163 -12.35 0.19 -14.68
CA ARG A 163 -13.43 -0.35 -15.53
C ARG A 163 -13.70 -1.83 -15.26
N THR A 164 -12.66 -2.64 -15.11
CA THR A 164 -12.80 -4.06 -14.77
C THR A 164 -13.43 -4.24 -13.38
N LEU A 165 -13.06 -3.40 -12.41
CA LEU A 165 -13.64 -3.36 -11.08
C LEU A 165 -15.14 -3.03 -11.14
N ALA A 166 -15.50 -1.97 -11.87
CA ALA A 166 -16.89 -1.56 -12.07
C ALA A 166 -17.72 -2.67 -12.73
N ALA A 167 -17.20 -3.31 -13.78
CA ALA A 167 -17.87 -4.43 -14.45
C ALA A 167 -18.09 -5.61 -13.49
N SER A 168 -17.10 -5.92 -12.65
CA SER A 168 -17.18 -7.00 -11.66
C SER A 168 -18.26 -6.72 -10.62
N PHE A 169 -18.37 -5.47 -10.15
CA PHE A 169 -19.43 -5.06 -9.22
C PHE A 169 -20.83 -5.19 -9.80
N VAL A 170 -21.02 -4.77 -11.05
CA VAL A 170 -22.30 -4.91 -11.75
C VAL A 170 -22.65 -6.39 -11.92
N ALA A 171 -21.70 -7.20 -12.40
CA ALA A 171 -21.91 -8.63 -12.61
C ALA A 171 -22.31 -9.34 -11.30
N ILE A 172 -21.60 -9.06 -10.21
CA ILE A 172 -21.89 -9.67 -8.91
C ILE A 172 -23.21 -9.14 -8.31
N GLY A 173 -23.53 -7.85 -8.48
CA GLY A 173 -24.85 -7.32 -8.10
C GLY A 173 -25.98 -8.04 -8.82
N ILE A 174 -25.85 -8.31 -10.12
CA ILE A 174 -26.82 -9.08 -10.90
C ILE A 174 -26.93 -10.51 -10.36
N VAL A 175 -25.82 -11.18 -10.10
CA VAL A 175 -25.82 -12.55 -9.57
C VAL A 175 -26.46 -12.62 -8.18
N ILE A 176 -26.16 -11.68 -7.29
CA ILE A 176 -26.76 -11.60 -5.95
C ILE A 176 -28.28 -11.40 -6.05
N LEU A 177 -28.73 -10.46 -6.88
CA LEU A 177 -30.15 -10.22 -7.10
C LEU A 177 -30.84 -11.46 -7.69
N ALA A 178 -30.22 -12.09 -8.70
CA ALA A 178 -30.75 -13.29 -9.33
C ALA A 178 -30.86 -14.47 -8.35
N ALA A 179 -29.79 -14.75 -7.61
CA ALA A 179 -29.69 -15.91 -6.73
C ALA A 179 -30.48 -15.76 -5.42
N LEU A 180 -30.52 -14.55 -4.84
CA LEU A 180 -31.08 -14.31 -3.50
C LEU A 180 -32.42 -13.57 -3.51
N ALA A 181 -32.69 -12.69 -4.48
CA ALA A 181 -33.95 -11.93 -4.52
C ALA A 181 -35.00 -12.58 -5.42
N LEU A 182 -34.58 -13.09 -6.60
CA LEU A 182 -35.47 -13.70 -7.57
C LEU A 182 -35.63 -15.22 -7.41
N GLY A 183 -34.81 -15.85 -6.56
CA GLY A 183 -34.83 -17.30 -6.36
C GLY A 183 -34.50 -18.08 -7.64
N LEU A 184 -33.70 -17.51 -8.55
CA LEU A 184 -33.39 -18.16 -9.81
C LEU A 184 -32.61 -19.46 -9.57
N GLY A 185 -33.17 -20.56 -10.08
CA GLY A 185 -32.57 -21.88 -9.99
C GLY A 185 -32.82 -22.62 -8.66
N GLU A 186 -33.74 -22.17 -7.80
CA GLU A 186 -34.09 -22.93 -6.60
C GLU A 186 -34.51 -24.38 -6.92
N GLY A 187 -33.93 -25.34 -6.18
CA GLY A 187 -34.12 -26.77 -6.41
C GLY A 187 -33.27 -27.38 -7.55
N THR A 188 -32.53 -26.58 -8.31
CA THR A 188 -31.67 -27.06 -9.41
C THR A 188 -30.18 -27.03 -9.06
N GLN A 189 -29.36 -27.85 -9.73
CA GLN A 189 -27.90 -27.77 -9.57
C GLN A 189 -27.34 -26.41 -10.00
N LEU A 190 -27.95 -25.77 -11.01
CA LEU A 190 -27.57 -24.42 -11.45
C LEU A 190 -27.77 -23.38 -10.34
N GLY A 191 -28.83 -23.51 -9.54
CA GLY A 191 -29.10 -22.64 -8.39
C GLY A 191 -28.08 -22.78 -7.26
N LEU A 192 -27.55 -23.99 -7.03
CA LEU A 192 -26.45 -24.21 -6.09
C LEU A 192 -25.21 -23.43 -6.53
N TYR A 193 -24.81 -23.55 -7.81
CA TYR A 193 -23.68 -22.78 -8.36
C TYR A 193 -23.92 -21.26 -8.27
N LEU A 194 -25.12 -20.78 -8.60
CA LEU A 194 -25.47 -19.37 -8.49
C LEU A 194 -25.36 -18.84 -7.05
N LYS A 195 -25.86 -19.60 -6.06
CA LYS A 195 -25.73 -19.24 -4.63
C LYS A 195 -24.27 -19.25 -4.18
N THR A 196 -23.45 -20.19 -4.65
CA THR A 196 -22.01 -20.20 -4.37
C THR A 196 -21.30 -18.98 -4.97
N ILE A 197 -21.60 -18.62 -6.23
CA ILE A 197 -21.04 -17.43 -6.89
C ILE A 197 -21.50 -16.15 -6.18
N ALA A 198 -22.76 -16.06 -5.75
CA ALA A 198 -23.25 -14.93 -4.96
C ALA A 198 -22.49 -14.79 -3.64
N ASN A 199 -22.22 -15.91 -2.95
CA ASN A 199 -21.42 -15.91 -1.71
C ASN A 199 -19.96 -15.52 -1.96
N LEU A 200 -19.36 -15.98 -3.07
CA LEU A 200 -18.03 -15.56 -3.54
C LEU A 200 -17.98 -14.06 -3.85
N GLY A 201 -19.11 -13.42 -4.14
CA GLY A 201 -19.21 -11.97 -4.30
C GLY A 201 -18.70 -11.17 -3.09
N SER A 202 -18.72 -11.76 -1.88
CA SER A 202 -18.12 -11.17 -0.67
C SER A 202 -16.59 -11.05 -0.71
N LEU A 203 -15.92 -11.70 -1.66
CA LEU A 203 -14.48 -11.57 -1.87
C LEU A 203 -14.11 -10.29 -2.61
N LEU A 204 -15.03 -9.65 -3.33
CA LEU A 204 -14.76 -8.39 -4.04
C LEU A 204 -14.26 -7.28 -3.08
N PRO A 205 -14.98 -6.94 -1.99
CA PRO A 205 -14.49 -5.98 -1.01
C PRO A 205 -13.09 -6.34 -0.47
N SER A 206 -12.79 -7.63 -0.31
CA SER A 206 -11.48 -8.11 0.16
C SER A 206 -10.38 -7.92 -0.89
N ALA A 207 -10.64 -8.29 -2.16
CA ALA A 207 -9.71 -8.10 -3.28
C ALA A 207 -9.43 -6.61 -3.54
N LEU A 208 -10.45 -5.78 -3.35
CA LEU A 208 -10.39 -4.34 -3.56
C LEU A 208 -9.67 -3.64 -2.41
N LEU A 209 -9.94 -4.04 -1.16
CA LEU A 209 -9.16 -3.65 0.01
C LEU A 209 -7.68 -4.02 -0.20
N ALA A 210 -7.40 -5.24 -0.67
CA ALA A 210 -6.03 -5.69 -0.96
C ALA A 210 -5.37 -4.84 -2.06
N TYR A 211 -6.08 -4.54 -3.15
CA TYR A 211 -5.60 -3.65 -4.20
C TYR A 211 -5.27 -2.25 -3.65
N TYR A 212 -6.12 -1.68 -2.80
CA TYR A 212 -5.87 -0.35 -2.24
C TYR A 212 -4.78 -0.33 -1.18
N ILE A 213 -4.67 -1.37 -0.35
CA ILE A 213 -3.55 -1.54 0.58
C ILE A 213 -2.23 -1.55 -0.20
N TYR A 214 -2.16 -2.34 -1.28
CA TYR A 214 -0.97 -2.44 -2.13
C TYR A 214 -0.68 -1.12 -2.87
N ARG A 215 -1.68 -0.55 -3.55
CA ARG A 215 -1.52 0.62 -4.42
C ARG A 215 -1.22 1.91 -3.66
N TYR A 216 -1.92 2.15 -2.55
CA TYR A 216 -1.84 3.42 -1.82
C TYR A 216 -0.99 3.33 -0.55
N ARG A 217 -0.28 2.21 -0.30
CA ARG A 217 0.55 2.00 0.90
C ARG A 217 -0.22 2.37 2.20
N TYR A 218 -1.53 2.14 2.21
CA TYR A 218 -2.45 2.63 3.27
C TYR A 218 -2.16 2.03 4.65
N LEU A 219 -1.55 0.86 4.63
CA LEU A 219 -0.90 0.26 5.77
C LEU A 219 0.54 0.06 5.29
N GLU A 220 1.50 0.77 5.90
CA GLU A 220 2.89 0.31 5.94
C GLU A 220 2.87 -1.02 6.68
N LEU A 221 2.47 -2.06 5.94
CA LEU A 221 2.28 -3.38 6.45
C LEU A 221 3.70 -3.93 6.51
N ILE A 222 4.30 -3.80 7.70
CA ILE A 222 5.46 -4.57 8.12
C ILE A 222 5.00 -6.04 8.15
N ILE A 223 4.91 -6.64 6.96
CA ILE A 223 4.66 -8.06 6.76
C ILE A 223 6.02 -8.72 6.70
N GLU A 224 6.71 -8.81 7.84
CA GLU A 224 8.01 -9.49 7.87
C GLU A 224 8.00 -10.80 8.65
N GLU A 225 6.99 -11.08 9.49
CA GLU A 225 6.97 -12.37 10.24
C GLU A 225 5.59 -12.93 10.60
N SER A 226 4.64 -12.10 11.04
CA SER A 226 3.37 -12.59 11.59
C SER A 226 2.45 -13.27 10.56
N LEU A 227 2.49 -12.84 9.29
CA LEU A 227 1.70 -13.44 8.21
C LEU A 227 2.23 -14.83 7.80
N ILE A 228 3.55 -15.01 7.82
CA ILE A 228 4.18 -16.30 7.50
C ILE A 228 3.77 -17.32 8.57
N VAL A 229 3.87 -16.95 9.85
CA VAL A 229 3.46 -17.82 10.96
C VAL A 229 1.97 -18.13 10.90
N ALA A 230 1.11 -17.14 10.63
CA ALA A 230 -0.33 -17.34 10.56
C ALA A 230 -0.77 -18.22 9.36
N SER A 231 -0.21 -17.97 8.17
CA SER A 231 -0.49 -18.77 6.98
C SER A 231 0.02 -20.21 7.13
N PHE A 232 1.23 -20.38 7.66
CA PHE A 232 1.79 -21.69 7.96
C PHE A 232 0.93 -22.47 8.97
N ALA A 233 0.54 -21.83 10.07
CA ALA A 233 -0.34 -22.45 11.07
C ALA A 233 -1.69 -22.87 10.46
N THR A 234 -2.25 -22.04 9.58
CA THR A 234 -3.52 -22.34 8.87
C THR A 234 -3.37 -23.56 7.96
N VAL A 235 -2.28 -23.64 7.19
CA VAL A 235 -2.00 -24.79 6.30
C VAL A 235 -1.80 -26.07 7.10
N VAL A 236 -1.01 -26.02 8.18
CA VAL A 236 -0.80 -27.17 9.08
C VAL A 236 -2.12 -27.64 9.70
N LEU A 237 -2.94 -26.70 10.20
CA LEU A 237 -4.24 -27.01 10.77
C LEU A 237 -5.17 -27.65 9.73
N THR A 238 -5.16 -27.15 8.48
CA THR A 238 -5.95 -27.71 7.38
C THR A 238 -5.50 -29.12 7.03
N ILE A 239 -4.18 -29.36 6.92
CA ILE A 239 -3.63 -30.69 6.65
C ILE A 239 -3.95 -31.66 7.78
N TYR A 240 -3.92 -31.21 9.03
CA TYR A 240 -4.32 -32.02 10.17
C TYR A 240 -5.82 -32.39 10.10
N ILE A 241 -6.69 -31.39 9.97
CA ILE A 241 -8.14 -31.60 10.00
C ILE A 241 -8.63 -32.43 8.81
N TYR A 242 -8.15 -32.14 7.59
CA TYR A 242 -8.64 -32.80 6.37
C TYR A 242 -7.74 -33.94 5.89
N GLY A 243 -6.42 -33.80 5.99
CA GLY A 243 -5.50 -34.83 5.51
C GLY A 243 -5.43 -35.98 6.50
N ILE A 244 -4.93 -35.70 7.70
CA ILE A 244 -4.63 -36.73 8.69
C ILE A 244 -5.89 -37.46 9.13
N ARG A 245 -6.95 -36.73 9.47
CA ARG A 245 -8.20 -37.34 9.95
C ARG A 245 -8.85 -38.24 8.90
N THR A 246 -9.00 -37.73 7.66
CA THR A 246 -9.60 -38.50 6.56
C THR A 246 -8.79 -39.74 6.21
N ILE A 247 -7.45 -39.62 6.17
CA ILE A 247 -6.56 -40.75 5.88
C ILE A 247 -6.57 -41.76 7.05
N GLY A 248 -6.64 -41.27 8.29
CA GLY A 248 -6.77 -42.08 9.50
C GLY A 248 -8.06 -42.92 9.48
N ASP A 249 -9.20 -42.29 9.18
CA ASP A 249 -10.50 -42.97 9.08
C ASP A 249 -10.51 -43.99 7.94
N TRP A 250 -9.96 -43.64 6.78
CA TRP A 250 -9.86 -44.53 5.63
C TRP A 250 -8.98 -45.76 5.92
N MET A 251 -7.80 -45.58 6.52
CA MET A 251 -6.92 -46.70 6.89
C MET A 251 -7.51 -47.57 8.00
N THR A 252 -8.19 -46.96 8.97
CA THR A 252 -8.88 -47.69 10.05
C THR A 252 -9.98 -48.58 9.48
N SER A 253 -10.78 -48.05 8.54
CA SER A 253 -11.86 -48.80 7.89
C SER A 253 -11.36 -49.93 6.97
N HIS A 254 -10.28 -49.69 6.22
CA HIS A 254 -9.78 -50.65 5.22
C HIS A 254 -8.83 -51.72 5.80
N TYR A 255 -7.99 -51.35 6.77
CA TYR A 255 -6.93 -52.22 7.30
C TYR A 255 -7.14 -52.62 8.77
N GLY A 256 -8.20 -52.13 9.44
CA GLY A 256 -8.53 -52.50 10.82
C GLY A 256 -7.54 -52.03 11.89
N VAL A 257 -6.71 -51.03 11.56
CA VAL A 257 -5.69 -50.48 12.47
C VAL A 257 -6.37 -49.66 13.58
N ARG A 258 -5.76 -49.59 14.77
CA ARG A 258 -6.31 -48.78 15.88
C ARG A 258 -6.39 -47.28 15.50
N PRO A 259 -7.54 -46.60 15.71
CA PRO A 259 -7.80 -45.23 15.23
C PRO A 259 -6.73 -44.20 15.62
N GLY A 260 -6.16 -44.31 16.83
CA GLY A 260 -5.18 -43.34 17.32
C GLY A 260 -3.72 -43.57 16.87
N VAL A 261 -3.36 -44.78 16.41
CA VAL A 261 -1.97 -45.09 16.04
C VAL A 261 -1.60 -44.43 14.72
N VAL A 262 -2.52 -44.49 13.74
CA VAL A 262 -2.34 -43.90 12.42
C VAL A 262 -2.31 -42.37 12.51
N GLU A 263 -3.23 -41.77 13.27
CA GLU A 263 -3.23 -40.32 13.50
C GLU A 263 -1.94 -39.87 14.18
N ALA A 264 -1.50 -40.52 15.25
CA ALA A 264 -0.27 -40.16 15.96
C ALA A 264 0.98 -40.24 15.06
N LEU A 265 1.07 -41.28 14.22
CA LEU A 265 2.15 -41.43 13.26
C LEU A 265 2.15 -40.30 12.21
N LEU A 266 0.98 -39.97 11.68
CA LEU A 266 0.83 -38.90 10.69
C LEU A 266 1.09 -37.50 11.28
N ILE A 267 0.69 -37.26 12.54
CA ILE A 267 1.02 -36.03 13.27
C ILE A 267 2.53 -35.91 13.44
N LEU A 268 3.21 -37.00 13.80
CA LEU A 268 4.66 -37.03 13.95
C LEU A 268 5.36 -36.70 12.61
N VAL A 269 4.90 -37.29 11.51
CA VAL A 269 5.42 -37.00 10.16
C VAL A 269 5.17 -35.54 9.79
N LEU A 270 3.98 -35.00 10.05
CA LEU A 270 3.65 -33.60 9.79
C LEU A 270 4.51 -32.64 10.63
N ALA A 271 4.73 -32.95 11.90
CA ALA A 271 5.57 -32.15 12.80
C ALA A 271 7.04 -32.14 12.36
N LEU A 272 7.57 -33.28 11.90
CA LEU A 272 8.93 -33.36 11.33
C LEU A 272 9.03 -32.60 10.00
N ALA A 273 8.00 -32.66 9.16
CA ALA A 273 7.93 -31.93 7.90
C ALA A 273 7.68 -30.42 8.09
N ALA A 274 7.10 -30.00 9.22
CA ALA A 274 6.75 -28.62 9.49
C ALA A 274 7.97 -27.69 9.49
N ALA A 275 9.08 -28.08 10.13
CA ALA A 275 10.30 -27.27 10.19
C ALA A 275 10.92 -26.97 8.81
N PRO A 276 11.21 -27.96 7.93
CA PRO A 276 11.73 -27.67 6.61
C PRO A 276 10.72 -26.95 5.70
N LEU A 277 9.42 -27.25 5.84
CA LEU A 277 8.37 -26.59 5.06
C LEU A 277 8.24 -25.10 5.41
N ARG A 278 8.35 -24.75 6.70
CA ARG A 278 8.38 -23.36 7.18
C ARG A 278 9.54 -22.60 6.55
N GLY A 279 10.76 -23.13 6.65
CA GLY A 279 11.94 -22.47 6.07
C GLY A 279 11.88 -22.34 4.54
N TRP A 280 11.25 -23.30 3.86
CA TRP A 280 10.98 -23.19 2.42
C TRP A 280 9.97 -22.07 2.10
N LEU A 281 8.88 -21.98 2.87
CA LEU A 281 7.87 -20.93 2.73
C LEU A 281 8.48 -19.55 2.95
N GLU A 282 9.29 -19.39 4.01
CA GLU A 282 10.00 -18.15 4.32
C GLU A 282 10.88 -17.69 3.15
N LYS A 283 11.69 -18.59 2.58
CA LYS A 283 12.55 -18.28 1.41
C LYS A 283 11.75 -17.93 0.17
N ARG A 284 10.62 -18.59 -0.07
CA ARG A 284 9.75 -18.32 -1.23
C ARG A 284 9.02 -16.99 -1.10
N PHE A 285 8.50 -16.69 0.09
CA PHE A 285 7.89 -15.39 0.40
C PHE A 285 8.93 -14.28 0.27
N HIS A 286 10.12 -14.42 0.86
CA HIS A 286 11.20 -13.45 0.70
C HIS A 286 11.53 -13.19 -0.77
N LYS A 287 11.64 -14.24 -1.61
CA LYS A 287 11.90 -14.05 -3.05
C LYS A 287 10.79 -13.31 -3.81
N LEU A 288 9.54 -13.36 -3.32
CA LEU A 288 8.40 -12.61 -3.88
C LEU A 288 8.41 -11.12 -3.45
N PHE A 289 9.10 -10.76 -2.37
CA PHE A 289 9.20 -9.39 -1.84
C PHE A 289 10.62 -8.76 -1.96
N GLU A 290 11.68 -9.54 -2.20
CA GLU A 290 13.09 -9.09 -2.21
C GLU A 290 13.56 -8.49 -3.54
N ARG A 291 12.81 -8.65 -4.63
CA ARG A 291 13.24 -8.14 -5.96
C ARG A 291 13.41 -6.62 -6.00
N GLU A 292 12.85 -5.90 -5.04
CA GLU A 292 12.88 -4.43 -4.98
C GLU A 292 13.95 -3.88 -4.01
N ALA A 293 14.28 -4.57 -2.91
CA ALA A 293 15.22 -4.07 -1.89
C ALA A 293 16.72 -4.32 -2.20
N ALA A 294 17.04 -5.29 -3.06
CA ALA A 294 18.44 -5.63 -3.39
C ALA A 294 19.08 -4.62 -4.37
N LEU A 295 18.31 -4.16 -5.36
CA LEU A 295 18.72 -3.15 -6.34
C LEU A 295 19.08 -1.82 -5.63
N TYR A 296 18.31 -1.47 -4.60
CA TYR A 296 18.55 -0.34 -3.71
C TYR A 296 19.94 -0.35 -3.05
N ARG A 297 20.31 -1.43 -2.36
CA ARG A 297 21.60 -1.52 -1.64
C ARG A 297 22.80 -1.42 -2.59
N GLN A 298 22.66 -1.92 -3.82
CA GLN A 298 23.72 -1.90 -4.81
C GLN A 298 23.94 -0.50 -5.42
N ILE A 299 22.88 0.29 -5.64
CA ILE A 299 23.01 1.65 -6.20
C ILE A 299 23.55 2.60 -5.12
N VAL A 300 22.99 2.56 -3.90
CA VAL A 300 23.45 3.42 -2.79
C VAL A 300 24.92 3.14 -2.44
N SER A 301 25.32 1.87 -2.32
CA SER A 301 26.72 1.54 -2.00
C SER A 301 27.70 2.01 -3.08
N ARG A 302 27.31 2.04 -4.36
CA ARG A 302 28.17 2.57 -5.44
C ARG A 302 28.29 4.09 -5.41
N ILE A 303 27.19 4.80 -5.18
CA ILE A 303 27.19 6.26 -5.09
C ILE A 303 27.98 6.71 -3.85
N SER A 304 27.71 6.13 -2.68
CA SER A 304 28.42 6.51 -1.44
C SER A 304 29.90 6.13 -1.45
N SER A 305 30.30 5.02 -2.08
CA SER A 305 31.72 4.62 -2.15
C SER A 305 32.55 5.42 -3.17
N HIS A 306 31.91 6.06 -4.15
CA HIS A 306 32.59 6.85 -5.18
C HIS A 306 32.43 8.36 -4.99
N ALA A 307 31.46 8.83 -4.21
CA ALA A 307 31.26 10.25 -3.93
C ALA A 307 32.51 10.92 -3.34
N GLY A 308 33.23 10.23 -2.44
CA GLY A 308 34.47 10.75 -1.84
C GLY A 308 35.69 10.80 -2.76
N LYS A 309 35.61 10.37 -4.02
CA LYS A 309 36.72 10.42 -4.99
C LYS A 309 36.71 11.63 -5.91
N TYR A 310 35.58 12.33 -6.02
CA TYR A 310 35.44 13.47 -6.91
C TYR A 310 35.71 14.75 -6.11
N GLU A 311 36.77 15.48 -6.48
CA GLU A 311 37.10 16.78 -5.87
C GLU A 311 36.24 17.93 -6.43
N GLN A 312 35.50 17.67 -7.53
CA GLN A 312 34.73 18.68 -8.26
C GLN A 312 33.27 18.26 -8.44
N LEU A 313 32.36 19.16 -8.09
CA LEU A 313 30.91 18.96 -8.14
C LEU A 313 30.37 18.56 -9.53
N PRO A 314 30.84 19.14 -10.66
CA PRO A 314 30.34 18.76 -11.98
C PRO A 314 30.60 17.29 -12.33
N GLU A 315 31.76 16.75 -11.93
CA GLU A 315 32.13 15.35 -12.24
C GLU A 315 31.27 14.35 -11.46
N LEU A 316 30.96 14.68 -10.20
CA LEU A 316 30.07 13.89 -9.36
C LEU A 316 28.65 13.85 -9.94
N VAL A 317 28.11 15.01 -10.32
CA VAL A 317 26.76 15.14 -10.89
C VAL A 317 26.64 14.30 -12.16
N ASP A 318 27.59 14.46 -13.09
CA ASP A 318 27.67 13.71 -14.33
C ASP A 318 27.70 12.19 -14.12
N PHE A 319 28.45 11.74 -13.11
CA PHE A 319 28.54 10.33 -12.76
C PHE A 319 27.19 9.79 -12.26
N VAL A 320 26.55 10.52 -11.33
CA VAL A 320 25.26 10.13 -10.76
C VAL A 320 24.17 10.09 -11.82
N GLU A 321 24.10 11.09 -12.72
CA GLU A 321 23.12 11.12 -13.82
C GLU A 321 23.26 9.89 -14.72
N ARG A 322 24.49 9.58 -15.16
CA ARG A 322 24.77 8.44 -16.05
C ARG A 322 24.45 7.10 -15.40
N GLU A 323 24.88 6.89 -14.16
CA GLU A 323 24.66 5.62 -13.46
C GLU A 323 23.19 5.41 -13.09
N THR A 324 22.50 6.46 -12.63
CA THR A 324 21.06 6.39 -12.31
C THR A 324 20.23 6.10 -13.56
N THR A 325 20.55 6.75 -14.68
CA THR A 325 19.88 6.52 -15.97
C THR A 325 20.02 5.05 -16.41
N LYS A 326 21.25 4.51 -16.38
CA LYS A 326 21.53 3.13 -16.78
C LYS A 326 20.91 2.09 -15.84
N ALA A 327 21.04 2.27 -14.54
CA ALA A 327 20.61 1.29 -13.55
C ALA A 327 19.09 1.13 -13.50
N LEU A 328 18.35 2.22 -13.71
CA LEU A 328 16.89 2.25 -13.66
C LEU A 328 16.24 2.17 -15.05
N GLY A 329 17.03 2.07 -16.13
CA GLY A 329 16.50 2.01 -17.50
C GLY A 329 15.71 3.25 -17.91
N LEU A 330 16.08 4.42 -17.37
CA LEU A 330 15.40 5.69 -17.62
C LEU A 330 15.84 6.27 -18.97
N ARG A 331 15.07 7.21 -19.52
CA ARG A 331 15.46 7.90 -20.76
C ARG A 331 16.53 8.93 -20.49
N SER A 332 16.34 9.72 -19.43
CA SER A 332 17.36 10.65 -18.93
C SER A 332 17.10 11.00 -17.47
N VAL A 333 18.18 11.35 -16.79
CA VAL A 333 18.17 11.92 -15.44
C VAL A 333 19.02 13.18 -15.50
N ARG A 334 18.54 14.27 -14.90
CA ARG A 334 19.26 15.53 -14.82
C ARG A 334 19.22 16.09 -13.41
N ILE A 335 20.34 16.54 -12.89
CA ILE A 335 20.49 17.14 -11.57
C ILE A 335 20.75 18.63 -11.77
N VAL A 336 19.92 19.45 -11.12
CA VAL A 336 20.12 20.89 -11.05
C VAL A 336 20.45 21.23 -9.60
N ALA A 337 21.74 21.43 -9.33
CA ALA A 337 22.20 21.87 -8.02
C ALA A 337 21.91 23.37 -7.83
N GLY A 338 21.25 23.72 -6.73
CA GLY A 338 20.91 25.10 -6.39
C GLY A 338 22.04 25.78 -5.63
N SER A 339 22.71 26.77 -6.23
CA SER A 339 23.74 27.54 -5.50
C SER A 339 23.15 28.48 -4.44
N ARG A 340 21.85 28.81 -4.50
CA ARG A 340 21.30 30.03 -3.89
C ARG A 340 20.12 29.88 -2.92
N LEU A 341 19.87 28.70 -2.37
CA LEU A 341 18.74 28.50 -1.45
C LEU A 341 19.02 28.90 0.01
N ASN A 342 20.18 29.52 0.29
CA ASN A 342 20.41 30.28 1.51
C ASN A 342 19.68 31.64 1.42
N LEU A 343 18.37 31.63 1.60
CA LEU A 343 17.67 32.76 2.23
C LEU A 343 17.99 32.58 3.73
N GLU A 344 19.11 33.08 4.28
CA GLU A 344 19.03 34.31 5.10
C GLU A 344 20.40 34.93 5.50
N GLU A 345 21.57 34.39 5.12
CA GLU A 345 22.84 34.82 5.78
C GLU A 345 23.91 35.54 4.93
N GLU A 346 23.70 35.75 3.61
CA GLU A 346 24.80 36.22 2.74
C GLU A 346 24.82 37.72 2.41
N GLN A 347 24.35 38.59 3.31
CA GLN A 347 24.40 40.05 3.08
C GLN A 347 25.71 40.76 3.44
N GLU A 348 26.72 40.10 4.03
CA GLU A 348 27.84 40.86 4.61
C GLU A 348 29.17 40.87 3.83
N ASN A 349 29.32 40.21 2.68
CA ASN A 349 30.55 40.36 1.89
C ASN A 349 30.33 40.37 0.38
N GLY A 350 30.17 41.58 -0.16
CA GLY A 350 30.01 41.85 -1.59
C GLY A 350 31.25 41.50 -2.42
N ARG A 351 31.43 40.22 -2.77
CA ARG A 351 32.21 39.78 -3.95
C ARG A 351 31.56 38.56 -4.59
N ARG A 352 30.75 38.81 -5.64
CA ARG A 352 30.16 37.76 -6.50
C ARG A 352 31.26 36.90 -7.14
N SER A 353 31.24 35.59 -6.88
CA SER A 353 31.96 34.60 -7.67
C SER A 353 31.25 34.42 -9.02
N LYS A 354 32.00 34.49 -10.12
CA LYS A 354 31.48 34.46 -11.51
C LYS A 354 31.18 33.05 -12.07
N SER A 355 31.12 32.01 -11.24
CA SER A 355 30.99 30.60 -11.69
C SER A 355 29.59 30.01 -11.62
N ASP A 356 28.61 30.73 -11.08
CA ASP A 356 27.35 30.10 -10.68
C ASP A 356 26.24 30.45 -11.67
N ALA A 357 25.83 29.47 -12.48
CA ALA A 357 24.69 29.62 -13.37
C ALA A 357 23.41 29.89 -12.54
N PRO A 358 22.57 30.88 -12.91
CA PRO A 358 21.31 31.10 -12.22
C PRO A 358 20.38 29.89 -12.39
N ILE A 359 19.73 29.48 -11.30
CA ILE A 359 18.67 28.45 -11.34
C ILE A 359 17.59 28.94 -12.30
N GLU A 360 17.17 28.08 -13.23
CA GLU A 360 16.13 28.44 -14.19
C GLU A 360 14.80 28.69 -13.45
N PRO A 361 14.03 29.75 -13.79
CA PRO A 361 12.84 30.16 -13.02
C PRO A 361 11.79 29.06 -12.82
N TRP A 362 11.67 28.14 -13.77
CA TRP A 362 10.71 27.04 -13.68
C TRP A 362 11.15 25.98 -12.66
N VAL A 363 12.46 25.81 -12.44
CA VAL A 363 12.99 24.88 -11.41
C VAL A 363 12.66 25.42 -10.02
N GLU A 364 12.77 26.73 -9.82
CA GLU A 364 12.39 27.39 -8.57
C GLU A 364 10.90 27.22 -8.28
N GLU A 365 10.03 27.34 -9.30
CA GLU A 365 8.60 27.07 -9.19
C GLU A 365 8.33 25.61 -8.77
N ILE A 366 9.04 24.63 -9.35
CA ILE A 366 8.92 23.21 -8.98
C ILE A 366 9.35 22.98 -7.52
N LEU A 367 10.44 23.60 -7.08
CA LEU A 367 10.89 23.52 -5.69
C LEU A 367 9.89 24.16 -4.72
N ASN A 368 9.30 25.30 -5.09
CA ASN A 368 8.25 25.94 -4.31
C ASN A 368 6.99 25.06 -4.18
N LEU A 369 6.60 24.38 -5.26
CA LEU A 369 5.49 23.42 -5.26
C LEU A 369 5.78 22.23 -4.34
N SER A 370 6.99 21.67 -4.44
CA SER A 370 7.46 20.60 -3.56
C SER A 370 7.42 21.04 -2.09
N GLY A 371 7.90 22.25 -1.77
CA GLY A 371 7.91 22.79 -0.41
C GLY A 371 6.52 22.96 0.20
N ARG A 372 5.50 23.28 -0.61
CA ARG A 372 4.09 23.34 -0.14
C ARG A 372 3.51 21.98 0.21
N ASP A 373 4.02 20.91 -0.41
CA ASP A 373 3.59 19.53 -0.19
C ASP A 373 4.58 18.76 0.72
N GLY A 374 5.24 19.47 1.63
CA GLY A 374 6.13 18.85 2.62
C GLY A 374 7.43 18.27 2.03
N TRP A 375 7.90 18.82 0.90
CA TRP A 375 9.09 18.39 0.16
C TRP A 375 8.98 16.99 -0.47
N GLY A 376 7.78 16.63 -0.90
CA GLY A 376 7.54 15.42 -1.71
C GLY A 376 7.96 15.57 -3.18
N PRO A 377 8.02 14.46 -3.94
CA PRO A 377 8.25 14.51 -5.37
C PRO A 377 7.10 15.22 -6.10
N VAL A 378 7.42 15.98 -7.14
CA VAL A 378 6.44 16.64 -8.00
C VAL A 378 6.24 15.79 -9.25
N GLU A 379 5.02 15.26 -9.40
CA GLU A 379 4.55 14.51 -10.58
C GLU A 379 3.37 15.26 -11.24
N ASP A 380 3.04 14.89 -12.48
CA ASP A 380 1.85 15.35 -13.21
C ASP A 380 1.71 16.88 -13.32
N ASN A 381 2.84 17.60 -13.35
CA ASN A 381 2.87 19.05 -13.47
C ASN A 381 3.13 19.48 -14.93
N PRO A 382 2.30 20.38 -15.51
CA PRO A 382 2.51 20.88 -16.87
C PRO A 382 3.91 21.49 -17.12
N LEU A 383 4.54 22.05 -16.09
CA LEU A 383 5.89 22.60 -16.17
C LEU A 383 6.94 21.51 -16.40
N LEU A 384 6.75 20.30 -15.87
CA LEU A 384 7.64 19.16 -16.14
C LEU A 384 7.42 18.62 -17.56
N ASP A 385 6.16 18.48 -17.97
CA ASP A 385 5.79 17.97 -19.31
C ASP A 385 6.36 18.85 -20.42
N THR A 386 6.28 20.18 -20.26
CA THR A 386 6.82 21.16 -21.22
C THR A 386 8.34 21.11 -21.33
N GLN A 387 9.03 20.68 -20.27
CA GLN A 387 10.48 20.50 -20.24
C GLN A 387 10.91 19.07 -20.56
N GLY A 388 9.96 18.16 -20.84
CA GLY A 388 10.23 16.76 -21.20
C GLY A 388 10.57 15.85 -20.02
N TYR A 389 10.26 16.24 -18.78
CA TYR A 389 10.46 15.41 -17.60
C TYR A 389 9.13 14.85 -17.09
N THR A 390 9.18 13.66 -16.51
CA THR A 390 8.00 12.98 -15.94
C THR A 390 7.82 13.28 -14.46
N ILE A 391 8.93 13.42 -13.72
CA ILE A 391 8.92 13.57 -12.27
C ILE A 391 10.15 14.35 -11.80
N ALA A 392 9.99 15.12 -10.72
CA ALA A 392 11.06 15.85 -10.07
C ALA A 392 11.14 15.52 -8.56
N TYR A 393 12.34 15.24 -8.06
CA TYR A 393 12.61 15.00 -6.65
C TYR A 393 13.46 16.13 -6.06
N PRO A 394 13.05 16.75 -4.95
CA PRO A 394 13.91 17.72 -4.26
C PRO A 394 15.15 17.01 -3.69
N LEU A 395 16.33 17.59 -3.89
CA LEU A 395 17.58 17.13 -3.28
C LEU A 395 17.69 17.77 -1.91
N ARG A 396 17.30 17.06 -0.85
CA ARG A 396 17.24 17.60 0.51
C ARG A 396 18.09 16.82 1.49
N ARG A 397 18.79 17.54 2.37
CA ARG A 397 19.37 17.03 3.61
C ARG A 397 18.84 17.86 4.77
N ASP A 398 18.23 17.21 5.76
CA ASP A 398 17.55 17.86 6.88
C ASP A 398 16.53 18.93 6.39
N GLU A 399 16.71 20.19 6.78
CA GLU A 399 15.86 21.33 6.38
C GLU A 399 16.40 22.07 5.14
N ARG A 400 17.52 21.63 4.55
CA ARG A 400 18.19 22.33 3.44
C ARG A 400 17.98 21.63 2.11
N VAL A 401 17.51 22.38 1.12
CA VAL A 401 17.33 21.91 -0.25
C VAL A 401 18.51 22.39 -1.10
N SER A 402 19.28 21.44 -1.61
CA SER A 402 20.49 21.68 -2.39
C SER A 402 20.26 21.61 -3.90
N GLY A 403 19.03 21.32 -4.34
CA GLY A 403 18.69 21.26 -5.77
C GLY A 403 17.48 20.39 -6.09
N VAL A 404 17.36 19.99 -7.36
CA VAL A 404 16.33 19.06 -7.84
C VAL A 404 16.92 17.98 -8.75
N LEU A 405 16.39 16.77 -8.65
CA LEU A 405 16.64 15.64 -9.54
C LEU A 405 15.44 15.48 -10.47
N LEU A 406 15.64 15.74 -11.75
CA LEU A 406 14.66 15.65 -12.82
C LEU A 406 14.81 14.30 -13.54
N VAL A 407 13.69 13.62 -13.80
CA VAL A 407 13.68 12.29 -14.40
C VAL A 407 12.72 12.23 -15.57
N ASP A 408 13.22 11.81 -16.72
CA ASP A 408 12.42 11.40 -17.89
C ASP A 408 12.39 9.88 -17.98
N ALA A 409 11.20 9.30 -17.96
CA ALA A 409 10.98 7.86 -18.05
C ALA A 409 9.99 7.52 -19.15
N ALA A 410 10.22 6.40 -19.84
CA ALA A 410 9.24 5.87 -20.77
C ALA A 410 7.99 5.38 -20.02
N ALA A 411 6.81 5.48 -20.65
CA ALA A 411 5.54 5.04 -20.07
C ALA A 411 5.63 3.60 -19.55
N GLY A 412 5.33 3.41 -18.25
CA GLY A 412 5.39 2.10 -17.58
C GLY A 412 6.75 1.72 -16.98
N THR A 413 7.79 2.55 -17.15
CA THR A 413 9.14 2.30 -16.58
C THR A 413 9.25 2.75 -15.12
N LEU A 414 8.56 3.83 -14.76
CA LEU A 414 8.43 4.27 -13.37
C LEU A 414 7.48 3.32 -12.63
N SER A 415 8.01 2.21 -12.10
CA SER A 415 7.33 1.44 -11.05
C SER A 415 7.32 2.23 -9.73
N GLN A 416 6.53 1.78 -8.75
CA GLN A 416 6.50 2.42 -7.43
C GLN A 416 7.82 2.23 -6.67
N ASP A 417 8.54 1.16 -6.99
CA ASP A 417 9.85 0.82 -6.41
C ASP A 417 10.92 1.67 -7.05
N ALA A 418 10.86 1.87 -8.36
CA ALA A 418 11.72 2.83 -9.04
C ALA A 418 11.56 4.24 -8.43
N ARG A 419 10.32 4.64 -8.11
CA ARG A 419 10.07 5.92 -7.41
C ARG A 419 10.68 5.97 -6.01
N SER A 420 10.49 4.90 -5.22
CA SER A 420 11.05 4.81 -3.86
C SER A 420 12.57 4.82 -3.88
N VAL A 421 13.17 4.15 -4.87
CA VAL A 421 14.62 4.17 -5.09
C VAL A 421 15.08 5.57 -5.47
N LEU A 422 14.43 6.24 -6.42
CA LEU A 422 14.76 7.62 -6.82
C LEU A 422 14.65 8.62 -5.67
N GLU A 423 13.66 8.48 -4.78
CA GLU A 423 13.50 9.33 -3.61
C GLU A 423 14.69 9.19 -2.64
N ILE A 424 15.11 7.96 -2.35
CA ILE A 424 16.26 7.75 -1.47
C ILE A 424 17.56 8.19 -2.15
N LEU A 425 17.68 7.95 -3.46
CA LEU A 425 18.80 8.43 -4.25
C LEU A 425 18.88 9.95 -4.21
N ALA A 426 17.75 10.66 -4.33
CA ALA A 426 17.71 12.12 -4.20
C ALA A 426 18.29 12.59 -2.85
N GLY A 427 17.97 11.92 -1.75
CA GLY A 427 18.56 12.19 -0.44
C GLY A 427 20.07 11.94 -0.39
N GLN A 428 20.55 10.81 -0.93
CA GLN A 428 21.99 10.48 -0.95
C GLN A 428 22.80 11.41 -1.87
N VAL A 429 22.22 11.78 -3.01
CA VAL A 429 22.81 12.74 -3.94
C VAL A 429 22.88 14.13 -3.32
N ALA A 430 21.86 14.54 -2.55
CA ALA A 430 21.91 15.78 -1.80
C ALA A 430 23.08 15.84 -0.81
N ILE A 431 23.31 14.74 -0.07
CA ILE A 431 24.45 14.61 0.85
C ILE A 431 25.78 14.72 0.08
N ALA A 432 25.94 13.96 -1.01
CA ALA A 432 27.18 13.94 -1.78
C ALA A 432 27.48 15.31 -2.42
N ILE A 433 26.47 16.03 -2.90
CA ILE A 433 26.60 17.39 -3.45
C ILE A 433 27.06 18.36 -2.36
N GLU A 434 26.46 18.30 -1.17
CA GLU A 434 26.83 19.18 -0.07
C GLU A 434 28.24 18.90 0.44
N ASP A 435 28.60 17.63 0.61
CA ASP A 435 29.94 17.23 1.03
C ASP A 435 31.00 17.69 0.01
N CYS A 436 30.72 17.57 -1.29
CA CYS A 436 31.61 18.07 -2.34
C CYS A 436 31.73 19.60 -2.30
N ARG A 437 30.63 20.34 -2.09
CA ARG A 437 30.66 21.81 -1.95
C ARG A 437 31.47 22.26 -0.73
N LEU A 438 31.33 21.57 0.40
CA LEU A 438 32.09 21.86 1.62
C LEU A 438 33.59 21.65 1.43
N VAL A 439 33.98 20.59 0.69
CA VAL A 439 35.38 20.35 0.34
C VAL A 439 35.91 21.44 -0.59
N GLU A 440 35.18 21.79 -1.65
CA GLU A 440 35.54 22.87 -2.58
C GLU A 440 35.70 24.22 -1.86
N GLU A 441 34.80 24.53 -0.92
CA GLU A 441 34.86 25.75 -0.12
C GLU A 441 36.09 25.78 0.79
N ASN A 442 36.38 24.68 1.49
CA ASN A 442 37.56 24.57 2.34
C ASN A 442 38.86 24.75 1.53
N VAL A 443 38.99 24.07 0.39
CA VAL A 443 40.16 24.21 -0.50
C VAL A 443 40.29 25.66 -1.00
N ARG A 444 39.16 26.32 -1.31
CA ARG A 444 39.16 27.71 -1.73
C ARG A 444 39.56 28.66 -0.60
N LEU A 445 39.11 28.40 0.63
CA LEU A 445 39.46 29.18 1.82
C LEU A 445 40.94 29.03 2.16
N GLU A 446 41.48 27.81 2.14
CA GLU A 446 42.91 27.55 2.36
C GLU A 446 43.79 28.30 1.33
N ARG A 447 43.42 28.26 0.04
CA ARG A 447 44.14 29.01 -1.00
C ARG A 447 44.13 30.52 -0.73
N ARG A 448 43.00 31.08 -0.29
CA ARG A 448 42.89 32.50 0.06
C ARG A 448 43.71 32.86 1.30
N LEU A 449 43.77 31.98 2.30
CA LEU A 449 44.58 32.17 3.49
C LEU A 449 46.08 32.17 3.15
N ALA A 450 46.52 31.20 2.35
CA ALA A 450 47.91 31.13 1.87
C ALA A 450 48.31 32.39 1.07
N GLU A 451 47.42 32.90 0.23
CA GLU A 451 47.65 34.13 -0.53
C GLU A 451 47.75 35.36 0.37
N ARG A 452 46.89 35.47 1.39
CA ARG A 452 46.94 36.56 2.39
C ARG A 452 48.22 36.52 3.23
N GLU A 453 48.64 35.34 3.68
CA GLU A 453 49.87 35.17 4.45
C GLU A 453 51.11 35.54 3.63
N ARG A 454 51.13 35.17 2.34
CA ARG A 454 52.17 35.59 1.39
C ARG A 454 52.20 37.11 1.19
N LEU A 455 51.05 37.76 1.10
CA LEU A 455 50.97 39.23 0.97
C LEU A 455 51.41 39.94 2.26
N ALA A 456 51.08 39.40 3.42
CA ALA A 456 51.48 39.95 4.72
C ALA A 456 53.00 39.86 4.93
N THR A 457 53.61 38.72 4.58
CA THR A 457 55.07 38.53 4.65
C THR A 457 55.82 39.44 3.68
N LEU A 458 55.32 39.62 2.45
CA LEU A 458 55.85 40.61 1.51
C LEU A 458 55.74 42.04 2.04
N GLY A 459 54.62 42.39 2.69
CA GLY A 459 54.42 43.69 3.33
C GLY A 459 55.39 43.95 4.47
N GLN A 460 55.66 42.94 5.32
CA GLN A 460 56.64 43.05 6.41
C GLN A 460 58.07 43.21 5.90
N MET A 461 58.45 42.50 4.85
CA MET A 461 59.77 42.63 4.20
C MET A 461 59.95 44.01 3.55
N ALA A 462 58.94 44.52 2.86
CA ALA A 462 58.95 45.88 2.30
C ALA A 462 59.07 46.96 3.40
N ALA A 463 58.41 46.76 4.55
CA ALA A 463 58.50 47.68 5.68
C ALA A 463 59.88 47.67 6.36
N THR A 464 60.58 46.53 6.38
CA THR A 464 61.96 46.44 6.91
C THR A 464 62.96 47.11 5.98
N VAL A 465 62.83 46.93 4.66
CA VAL A 465 63.69 47.58 3.65
C VAL A 465 63.44 49.10 3.57
N ALA A 466 62.27 49.58 3.95
CA ALA A 466 61.98 51.02 3.99
C ALA A 466 62.44 51.72 5.28
N HIS A 467 62.92 50.97 6.28
CA HIS A 467 63.40 51.50 7.57
C HIS A 467 64.93 51.48 7.70
N GLU A 468 65.63 50.79 6.79
CA GLU A 468 67.06 50.98 6.48
C GLU A 468 67.24 52.05 5.41
#